data_AF-A0A3N4LIC8-F1
#
_entry.id   AF-A0A3N4LIC8-F1
#
_cell.length_a   1.000
_cell.length_b   1.000
_cell.length_c   1.000
_cell.angle_alpha   90.00
_cell.angle_beta   90.00
_cell.angle_gamma   90.00
#
_symmetry.space_group_name_H-M   'P 1'
#
loop_
_entity.id
_entity.type
_entity.pdbx_description
1 polymer ?
#
loop_
_entity_poly.entity_id
_entity_poly.type
_entity_poly.pdbx_seq_one_letter_code
_entity_poly.pdbx_strand_id
1 'polypeptide(L)'
;MAAPPTAATVQLRDQLRQKLEKWNIIEFSFSESTWYYWNSLNSFEGGDEIITKMINDIVAEWETKDITDMRQFENTKKMTREQVEEMVDERVDTYLCEFFIVSHLAQT
;
A
#
# COMPACT_ATOMS: atom_id res chain seq x y z
N MET A 1 14.09 -2.09 19.35
CA MET A 1 14.43 -1.03 18.38
C MET A 1 14.31 -1.65 17.00
N ALA A 2 13.37 -1.18 16.17
CA ALA A 2 13.34 -1.58 14.75
C ALA A 2 14.59 -0.99 14.08
N ALA A 3 15.21 -1.75 13.17
CA ALA A 3 16.35 -1.26 12.42
C ALA A 3 15.93 -0.02 11.59
N PRO A 4 16.80 1.00 11.44
CA PRO A 4 16.51 2.11 10.55
C PRO A 4 16.26 1.59 9.13
N PRO A 5 15.29 2.16 8.39
CA PRO A 5 14.95 1.70 7.05
C PRO A 5 16.19 1.77 6.15
N THR A 6 16.45 0.70 5.40
CA THR A 6 17.57 0.66 4.46
C THR A 6 17.25 1.51 3.23
N ALA A 7 18.27 1.91 2.48
CA ALA A 7 18.08 2.62 1.21
C ALA A 7 17.17 1.85 0.23
N ALA A 8 17.20 0.51 0.29
CA ALA A 8 16.34 -0.35 -0.52
C ALA A 8 14.86 -0.28 -0.05
N THR A 9 14.63 -0.26 1.27
CA THR A 9 13.29 -0.09 1.86
C THR A 9 12.65 1.24 1.46
N VAL A 10 13.44 2.32 1.42
CA VAL A 10 12.97 3.64 0.98
C VAL A 10 12.60 3.62 -0.50
N GLN A 11 13.43 3.01 -1.35
CA GLN A 11 13.12 2.89 -2.78
C GLN A 11 11.87 2.04 -3.02
N LEU A 12 11.71 0.92 -2.31
CA LEU A 12 10.54 0.06 -2.43
C LEU A 12 9.25 0.78 -2.03
N ARG A 13 9.30 1.61 -0.98
CA ARG A 13 8.19 2.46 -0.55
C ARG A 13 7.78 3.45 -1.63
N ASP A 14 8.74 4.15 -2.22
CA ASP A 14 8.51 5.09 -3.31
C ASP A 14 7.92 4.40 -4.55
N GLN A 15 8.47 3.23 -4.92
CA GLN A 15 7.95 2.43 -6.02
C GLN A 15 6.50 2.01 -5.78
N LEU A 16 6.19 1.52 -4.57
CA LEU A 16 4.84 1.11 -4.21
C LEU A 16 3.88 2.30 -4.28
N ARG A 17 4.22 3.45 -3.70
CA ARG A 17 3.40 4.66 -3.76
C ARG A 17 3.07 5.06 -5.19
N GLN A 18 4.09 5.19 -6.03
CA GLN A 18 3.90 5.57 -7.45
C GLN A 18 3.04 4.55 -8.21
N LYS A 19 3.12 3.27 -7.86
CA LYS A 19 2.31 2.22 -8.48
C LYS A 19 0.85 2.33 -8.05
N LEU A 20 0.58 2.53 -6.76
CA LEU A 20 -0.77 2.75 -6.25
C LEU A 20 -1.43 3.97 -6.91
N GLU A 21 -0.70 5.07 -7.07
CA GLU A 21 -1.19 6.26 -7.79
C GLU A 21 -1.46 5.94 -9.26
N LYS A 22 -0.53 5.27 -9.93
CA LYS A 22 -0.67 4.91 -11.35
C LYS A 22 -1.82 3.95 -11.62
N TRP A 23 -2.14 3.08 -10.66
CA TRP A 23 -3.24 2.13 -10.72
C TRP A 23 -4.58 2.74 -10.26
N ASN A 24 -4.60 4.02 -9.88
CA ASN A 24 -5.76 4.70 -9.30
C ASN A 24 -6.32 4.01 -8.04
N ILE A 25 -5.48 3.25 -7.33
CA ILE A 25 -5.84 2.67 -6.03
C ILE A 25 -5.84 3.77 -4.96
N ILE A 26 -4.92 4.72 -5.07
CA ILE A 26 -4.90 5.94 -4.27
C ILE A 26 -4.91 7.17 -5.20
N GLU A 27 -5.57 8.22 -4.78
CA GLU A 27 -5.64 9.49 -5.51
C GLU A 27 -5.58 10.66 -4.54
N PHE A 28 -4.78 11.67 -4.87
CA PHE A 28 -4.74 12.92 -4.10
C PHE A 28 -5.72 13.94 -4.67
N SER A 29 -6.67 14.37 -3.85
CA SER A 29 -7.56 15.48 -4.19
C SER A 29 -6.89 16.81 -3.83
N PHE A 30 -6.56 17.62 -4.84
CA PHE A 30 -6.03 18.97 -4.63
C PHE A 30 -7.05 19.91 -3.99
N SER A 31 -8.34 19.68 -4.20
CA SER A 31 -9.42 20.51 -3.66
C SER A 31 -9.53 20.38 -2.14
N GLU A 32 -9.38 19.16 -1.64
CA GLU A 32 -9.51 18.83 -0.22
C GLU A 32 -8.16 18.67 0.47
N SER A 33 -7.06 18.70 -0.31
CA SER A 33 -5.69 18.42 0.16
C SER A 33 -5.58 17.10 0.91
N THR A 34 -6.35 16.11 0.46
CA THR A 34 -6.52 14.82 1.12
C THR A 34 -6.35 13.67 0.15
N TRP A 35 -5.82 12.56 0.66
CA TRP A 35 -5.73 11.31 -0.08
C TRP A 35 -7.01 10.50 0.07
N TYR A 36 -7.50 10.03 -1.07
CA TYR A 36 -8.57 9.07 -1.19
C TYR A 36 -7.98 7.74 -1.62
N TYR A 37 -8.55 6.66 -1.10
CA TYR A 37 -8.36 5.34 -1.69
C TYR A 37 -9.64 4.90 -2.37
N TRP A 38 -9.50 4.14 -3.44
CA TRP A 38 -10.59 3.57 -4.22
C TRP A 38 -10.57 2.06 -4.08
N ASN A 39 -11.59 1.50 -3.44
CA ASN A 39 -11.98 0.11 -3.68
C ASN A 39 -12.96 0.15 -4.86
N SER A 40 -12.95 -0.87 -5.73
CA SER A 40 -13.81 -1.07 -6.91
C SER A 40 -15.27 -0.56 -6.84
N LEU A 41 -15.83 -0.36 -5.64
CA LEU A 41 -17.19 0.17 -5.41
C LEU A 41 -17.26 1.46 -4.57
N ASN A 42 -16.22 1.87 -3.84
CA ASN A 42 -16.28 2.98 -2.90
C ASN A 42 -14.96 3.73 -2.82
N SER A 43 -15.03 5.06 -2.75
CA SER A 43 -13.91 5.89 -2.31
C SER A 43 -14.02 6.19 -0.83
N PHE A 44 -12.87 6.28 -0.19
CA PHE A 44 -12.78 6.57 1.23
C PHE A 44 -11.65 7.53 1.49
N GLU A 45 -11.89 8.44 2.43
CA GLU A 45 -10.90 9.40 2.87
C GLU A 45 -9.87 8.71 3.78
N GLY A 46 -8.63 8.61 3.30
CA GLY A 46 -7.53 7.99 4.05
C GLY A 46 -6.64 9.02 4.77
N GLY A 47 -6.53 10.24 4.26
CA GLY A 47 -5.50 11.17 4.74
C GLY A 47 -4.06 10.64 4.49
N ASP A 48 -3.07 11.54 4.50
CA ASP A 48 -1.68 11.14 4.17
C ASP A 48 -1.09 10.15 5.19
N GLU A 49 -1.50 10.24 6.46
CA GLU A 49 -1.00 9.38 7.54
C GLU A 49 -1.41 7.91 7.38
N ILE A 50 -2.68 7.63 7.02
CA ILE A 50 -3.14 6.24 6.85
C ILE A 50 -2.48 5.63 5.60
N ILE A 51 -2.40 6.38 4.50
CA ILE A 51 -1.73 5.92 3.28
C ILE A 51 -0.25 5.62 3.55
N THR A 52 0.45 6.55 4.21
CA THR A 52 1.86 6.36 4.57
C THR A 52 2.04 5.14 5.48
N LYS A 53 1.18 4.96 6.48
CA LYS A 53 1.23 3.80 7.38
C LYS A 53 0.99 2.49 6.65
N MET A 54 -0.06 2.42 5.82
CA MET A 54 -0.39 1.25 5.00
C MET A 54 0.80 0.84 4.11
N ILE A 55 1.39 1.79 3.39
CA ILE A 55 2.55 1.51 2.53
C ILE A 55 3.71 0.99 3.39
N ASN A 56 3.96 1.57 4.57
CA ASN A 56 5.03 1.13 5.46
C ASN A 56 4.83 -0.30 5.94
N ASP A 57 3.61 -0.67 6.34
CA ASP A 57 3.29 -2.02 6.80
C ASP A 57 3.41 -3.06 5.69
N ILE A 58 2.93 -2.75 4.48
CA ILE A 58 3.08 -3.62 3.29
C ILE A 58 4.56 -3.82 2.96
N VAL A 59 5.34 -2.74 2.94
CA VAL A 59 6.79 -2.80 2.66
C VAL A 59 7.53 -3.56 3.75
N ALA A 60 7.18 -3.40 5.03
CA ALA A 60 7.78 -4.13 6.13
C ALA A 60 7.53 -5.64 5.99
N GLU A 61 6.32 -6.05 5.61
CA GLU A 61 6.02 -7.46 5.31
C GLU A 61 6.88 -7.98 4.14
N TRP A 62 7.02 -7.20 3.07
CA TRP A 62 7.83 -7.58 1.92
C TRP A 62 9.32 -7.69 2.27
N GLU A 63 9.83 -6.80 3.12
CA GLU A 63 11.20 -6.85 3.63
C GLU A 63 11.45 -8.15 4.43
N THR A 64 10.49 -8.62 5.25
CA THR A 64 10.62 -9.91 5.94
C THR A 64 10.70 -11.12 4.99
N LYS A 65 10.25 -10.93 3.74
CA LYS A 65 10.31 -11.93 2.67
C LYS A 65 11.50 -11.71 1.73
N ASP A 66 12.45 -10.86 2.12
CA ASP A 66 13.64 -10.46 1.34
C ASP A 66 13.31 -9.75 0.02
N ILE A 67 12.10 -9.17 -0.07
CA ILE A 67 11.65 -8.43 -1.24
C ILE A 67 12.02 -6.97 -1.07
N THR A 68 12.96 -6.50 -1.87
CA THR A 68 13.48 -5.13 -1.82
C THR A 68 13.15 -4.30 -3.05
N ASP A 69 12.55 -4.90 -4.08
CA ASP A 69 12.20 -4.24 -5.33
C ASP A 69 10.95 -4.90 -5.95
N MET A 70 10.02 -4.10 -6.47
CA MET A 70 8.78 -4.64 -7.03
C MET A 70 9.01 -5.50 -8.28
N ARG A 71 10.11 -5.30 -9.02
CA ARG A 71 10.46 -6.13 -10.17
C ARG A 71 10.81 -7.56 -9.76
N GLN A 72 11.08 -7.82 -8.47
CA GLN A 72 11.27 -9.20 -8.00
C GLN A 72 9.98 -10.02 -8.12
N PHE A 73 8.80 -9.40 -8.05
CA PHE A 73 7.53 -10.10 -8.31
C PHE A 73 7.45 -10.57 -9.78
N GLU A 74 7.82 -9.71 -10.72
CA GLU A 74 7.83 -10.03 -12.15
C GLU A 74 8.94 -11.03 -12.51
N ASN A 75 10.17 -10.81 -12.00
CA ASN A 75 11.34 -11.59 -12.38
C ASN A 75 11.47 -12.93 -11.64
N THR A 76 11.27 -12.93 -10.32
CA THR A 76 11.51 -14.10 -9.46
C THR A 76 10.26 -14.95 -9.34
N LYS A 77 9.09 -14.33 -9.15
CA LYS A 77 7.81 -15.05 -9.04
C LYS A 77 7.12 -15.29 -10.39
N LYS A 78 7.69 -14.78 -11.50
CA LYS A 78 7.13 -14.88 -12.86
C LYS A 78 5.69 -14.40 -12.96
N MET A 79 5.33 -13.42 -12.13
CA MET A 79 3.99 -12.82 -12.15
C MET A 79 3.89 -11.86 -13.33
N THR A 80 2.72 -11.81 -13.98
CA THR A 80 2.44 -10.74 -14.94
C THR A 80 2.20 -9.42 -14.20
N ARG A 81 2.33 -8.29 -14.89
CA ARG A 81 2.03 -6.98 -14.30
C ARG A 81 0.63 -6.91 -13.68
N GLU A 82 -0.37 -7.52 -14.33
CA GLU A 82 -1.76 -7.60 -13.85
C GLU A 82 -1.86 -8.40 -12.56
N GLN A 83 -1.12 -9.52 -12.44
CA GLN A 83 -1.10 -10.31 -11.20
C GLN A 83 -0.42 -9.57 -10.05
N VAL A 84 0.61 -8.77 -10.33
CA VAL A 84 1.25 -7.93 -9.31
C VAL A 84 0.29 -6.83 -8.85
N GLU A 85 -0.45 -6.24 -9.78
CA GLU A 85 -1.48 -5.24 -9.49
C GLU A 85 -2.59 -5.82 -8.62
N GLU A 86 -3.17 -6.96 -9.00
CA GLU A 86 -4.22 -7.66 -8.23
C GLU A 86 -3.75 -8.06 -6.83
N MET A 87 -2.53 -8.59 -6.69
CA MET A 87 -1.95 -8.94 -5.37
C MET A 87 -1.76 -7.71 -4.48
N VAL A 88 -1.36 -6.57 -5.06
CA VAL A 88 -1.19 -5.33 -4.29
C VAL A 88 -2.54 -4.75 -3.90
N ASP A 89 -3.51 -4.74 -4.83
CA ASP A 89 -4.88 -4.29 -4.59
C ASP A 89 -5.54 -5.09 -3.46
N GLU A 90 -5.46 -6.43 -3.50
CA GLU A 90 -5.99 -7.30 -2.45
C GLU A 90 -5.34 -7.03 -1.09
N ARG A 91 -4.01 -6.78 -1.06
CA ARG A 91 -3.31 -6.49 0.20
C ARG A 91 -3.73 -5.14 0.77
N VAL A 92 -3.90 -4.13 -0.08
CA VAL A 92 -4.41 -2.80 0.29
C VAL A 92 -5.83 -2.91 0.83
N ASP A 93 -6.71 -3.62 0.12
CA ASP A 93 -8.10 -3.82 0.55
C ASP A 93 -8.19 -4.55 1.89
N THR A 94 -7.41 -5.62 2.06
CA THR A 94 -7.33 -6.36 3.32
C THR A 94 -6.89 -5.45 4.48
N TYR A 95 -5.83 -4.66 4.28
CA TYR A 95 -5.31 -3.76 5.31
C TYR A 95 -6.37 -2.71 5.70
N LEU A 96 -7.07 -2.16 4.73
CA LEU A 96 -8.11 -1.17 4.97
C LEU A 96 -9.31 -1.81 5.67
N CYS A 97 -9.79 -2.97 5.22
CA CYS A 97 -10.84 -3.71 5.91
C CYS A 97 -10.48 -3.97 7.38
N GLU A 98 -9.26 -4.44 7.67
CA GLU A 98 -8.79 -4.63 9.05
C GLU A 98 -8.76 -3.29 9.82
N PHE A 99 -8.25 -2.22 9.20
CA PHE A 99 -8.18 -0.90 9.81
C PHE A 99 -9.57 -0.34 10.16
N PHE A 100 -10.55 -0.45 9.25
CA PHE A 100 -11.92 0.02 9.49
C PHE A 100 -12.66 -0.84 10.50
N ILE A 101 -12.52 -2.17 10.46
CA ILE A 101 -13.12 -3.08 11.45
C ILE A 101 -12.58 -2.77 12.86
N VAL A 102 -11.26 -2.63 12.99
CA VAL A 102 -10.61 -2.31 14.28
C VAL A 102 -11.03 -0.92 14.77
N SER A 103 -11.10 0.07 13.88
CA SER A 103 -11.52 1.43 14.22
C SER A 103 -12.99 1.51 14.66
N HIS A 104 -13.85 0.63 14.16
CA HIS A 104 -15.25 0.54 14.56
C HIS A 104 -15.42 -0.20 15.90
N LEU A 105 -14.65 -1.28 16.12
CA LEU A 105 -14.67 -2.03 17.39
C LEU A 105 -14.08 -1.26 18.58
N ALA A 106 -13.12 -0.36 18.33
CA ALA A 106 -12.51 0.47 19.39
C ALA A 106 -13.43 1.57 19.94
N GLN A 107 -14.61 1.80 19.34
CA GLN A 107 -15.59 2.82 19.75
C GLN A 107 -16.80 2.27 20.52
N THR A 108 -16.84 0.95 20.77
CA THR A 108 -17.85 0.28 21.63
C THR A 108 -17.26 -0.14 22.96
#